data_AF-A0A379W9R4-F1
#
_entry.id   AF-A0A379W9R4-F1
#
_cell.length_a   1.000
_cell.length_b   1.000
_cell.length_c   1.000
_cell.angle_alpha   90.00
_cell.angle_beta   90.00
_cell.angle_gamma   90.00
#
_symmetry.space_group_name_H-M   'P 1'
#
loop_
_entity.id
_entity.type
_entity.pdbx_description
1 polymer ?
#
loop_
_entity_poly.entity_id
_entity_poly.type
_entity_poly.pdbx_seq_one_letter_code
_entity_poly.pdbx_strand_id
1 'polypeptide(L)'
;MSPPKPGDNRPPLRPAAYYGSYGSWRYGLKATGAMGDGTQSGDVDYTVSTTRFTTHGYRDHSGARKNLANAKLGVRLDEASKLL
;
A
#
# COMPACT_ATOMS: atom_id res chain seq x y z
N MET A 1 10.42 -8.67 11.06
CA MET A 1 9.01 -8.26 10.88
C MET A 1 8.19 -9.54 10.90
N SER A 2 7.36 -9.75 11.92
CA SER A 2 6.62 -11.00 12.07
C SER A 2 5.45 -11.08 11.07
N PRO A 3 5.15 -12.27 10.52
CA PRO A 3 4.00 -12.45 9.64
C PRO A 3 2.69 -12.11 10.36
N PRO A 4 1.65 -11.65 9.63
CA PRO A 4 0.33 -11.45 10.21
C PRO A 4 -0.19 -12.77 10.78
N LYS A 5 -0.84 -12.73 11.94
CA LYS A 5 -1.44 -13.92 12.57
C LYS A 5 -2.69 -14.34 11.81
N PRO A 6 -2.90 -15.64 11.54
CA PRO A 6 -4.16 -16.14 11.00
C PRO A 6 -5.32 -15.72 11.92
N GLY A 7 -6.34 -15.07 11.35
CA GLY A 7 -7.57 -14.68 12.07
C GLY A 7 -7.67 -13.20 12.51
N ASP A 8 -6.64 -12.37 12.31
CA ASP A 8 -6.77 -10.92 12.50
C ASP A 8 -7.47 -10.30 11.28
N ASN A 9 -8.80 -10.19 11.36
CA ASN A 9 -9.68 -9.80 10.25
C ASN A 9 -9.55 -8.31 9.86
N ARG A 10 -8.61 -7.57 10.47
CA ARG A 10 -8.30 -6.18 10.14
C ARG A 10 -6.88 -6.10 9.55
N PRO A 11 -6.73 -5.91 8.22
CA PRO A 11 -5.41 -5.76 7.63
C PRO A 11 -4.70 -4.56 8.27
N PRO A 12 -3.43 -4.67 8.71
CA PRO A 12 -2.70 -3.58 9.33
C PRO A 12 -2.67 -2.37 8.39
N LEU A 13 -3.32 -1.29 8.83
CA LEU A 13 -3.31 0.00 8.15
C LEU A 13 -2.05 0.77 8.54
N ARG A 14 -1.34 1.28 7.53
CA ARG A 14 -0.12 2.07 7.67
C ARG A 14 -0.35 3.46 7.09
N PRO A 15 -0.79 4.43 7.90
CA PRO A 15 -0.80 5.82 7.49
C PRO A 15 0.64 6.35 7.44
N ALA A 16 0.93 7.22 6.47
CA ALA A 16 2.19 7.92 6.39
C ALA A 16 1.94 9.37 5.94
N ALA A 17 2.65 10.30 6.55
CA ALA A 17 2.62 11.72 6.19
C ALA A 17 4.03 12.30 6.22
N TYR A 18 4.30 13.19 5.28
CA TYR A 18 5.56 13.91 5.13
C TYR A 18 5.27 15.36 4.81
N TYR A 19 6.06 16.27 5.36
CA TYR A 19 6.04 17.68 5.04
C TYR A 19 7.47 18.15 4.74
N GLY A 20 7.59 19.21 3.95
CA GLY A 20 8.87 19.80 3.58
C GLY A 20 8.72 21.21 3.04
N SER A 21 9.85 21.81 2.68
CA SER A 21 9.93 23.18 2.15
C SER A 21 9.06 23.39 0.90
N TYR A 22 8.82 24.65 0.56
CA TYR A 22 8.01 25.07 -0.60
C TYR A 22 6.55 24.61 -0.52
N GLY A 23 6.02 24.55 0.71
CA GLY A 23 4.67 24.08 1.00
C GLY A 23 4.41 22.67 0.47
N SER A 24 5.42 21.80 0.56
CA SER A 24 5.32 20.41 0.08
C SER A 24 4.78 19.51 1.16
N TRP A 25 3.76 18.72 0.84
CA TRP A 25 3.22 17.72 1.74
C TRP A 25 2.72 16.50 0.98
N ARG A 26 2.96 15.33 1.56
CA ARG A 26 2.52 14.03 1.07
C ARG A 26 1.82 13.30 2.20
N TYR A 27 0.67 12.70 1.91
CA TYR A 27 0.03 11.79 2.85
C TYR A 27 -0.55 10.59 2.11
N GLY A 28 -0.73 9.50 2.83
CA GLY A 28 -1.27 8.28 2.24
C GLY A 28 -1.50 7.18 3.25
N LEU A 29 -2.09 6.11 2.71
CA LEU A 29 -2.46 4.93 3.46
C LEU A 29 -2.01 3.71 2.66
N LYS A 30 -1.46 2.73 3.37
CA LYS A 30 -1.17 1.40 2.84
C LYS A 30 -1.88 0.36 3.70
N ALA A 31 -2.51 -0.62 3.07
CA ALA A 31 -3.06 -1.80 3.72
C ALA A 31 -2.43 -3.04 3.08
N THR A 32 -2.05 -3.99 3.91
CA THR A 32 -1.57 -5.31 3.47
C THR A 32 -2.32 -6.36 4.27
N GLY A 33 -2.86 -7.37 3.60
CA GLY A 33 -3.61 -8.44 4.24
C GLY A 33 -3.49 -9.75 3.47
N ALA A 34 -4.02 -10.80 4.08
CA ALA A 34 -4.20 -12.09 3.44
C ALA A 34 -5.57 -12.65 3.82
N MET A 35 -6.17 -13.40 2.90
CA MET A 35 -7.34 -14.24 3.11
C MET A 35 -6.84 -15.68 3.08
N GLY A 36 -6.94 -16.37 4.22
CA GLY A 36 -6.31 -17.69 4.44
C GLY A 36 -5.05 -17.61 5.33
N ASP A 37 -4.57 -18.76 5.79
CA ASP A 37 -3.37 -18.86 6.64
C ASP A 37 -2.07 -18.94 5.81
N GLY A 38 -2.19 -18.88 4.48
CA GLY A 38 -1.10 -18.91 3.53
C GLY A 38 -0.63 -20.33 3.17
N THR A 39 -1.31 -21.37 3.67
CA THR A 39 -0.93 -22.78 3.46
C THR A 39 -1.81 -23.49 2.44
N GLN A 40 -2.99 -22.95 2.10
CA GLN A 40 -3.96 -23.62 1.24
C GLN A 40 -3.96 -23.06 -0.19
N SER A 41 -4.28 -23.92 -1.15
CA SER A 41 -4.61 -23.48 -2.51
C SER A 41 -5.85 -22.60 -2.47
N GLY A 42 -5.79 -21.45 -3.12
CA GLY A 42 -6.81 -20.42 -3.08
C GLY A 42 -6.53 -19.30 -2.08
N ASP A 43 -5.51 -19.42 -1.23
CA ASP A 43 -5.12 -18.34 -0.33
C ASP A 43 -4.66 -17.10 -1.12
N VAL A 44 -5.14 -15.94 -0.69
CA VAL A 44 -4.93 -14.67 -1.39
C VAL A 44 -4.19 -13.70 -0.48
N ASP A 45 -3.11 -13.11 -0.96
CA ASP A 45 -2.48 -11.96 -0.31
C ASP A 45 -2.67 -10.70 -1.13
N TYR A 46 -2.88 -9.56 -0.47
CA TYR A 46 -3.07 -8.29 -1.16
C TYR A 46 -2.30 -7.17 -0.49
N THR A 47 -1.90 -6.21 -1.30
CA THR A 47 -1.38 -4.92 -0.85
C THR A 47 -1.98 -3.81 -1.68
N VAL A 48 -2.61 -2.85 -1.01
CA VAL A 48 -3.16 -1.65 -1.63
C VAL A 48 -2.55 -0.42 -0.99
N SER A 49 -2.32 0.62 -1.79
CA SER A 49 -1.83 1.90 -1.28
C SER A 49 -2.39 3.06 -2.08
N THR A 50 -2.65 4.16 -1.39
CA THR A 50 -3.02 5.44 -1.98
C THR A 50 -2.16 6.53 -1.39
N THR A 51 -1.71 7.47 -2.22
CA THR A 51 -0.96 8.65 -1.76
C THR A 51 -1.36 9.89 -2.54
N ARG A 52 -1.40 11.02 -1.84
CA ARG A 52 -1.56 12.35 -2.40
C ARG A 52 -0.36 13.20 -2.03
N PHE A 53 0.19 13.88 -3.01
CA PHE A 53 1.29 14.83 -2.86
C PHE A 53 0.90 16.15 -3.50
N THR A 54 1.22 17.26 -2.83
CA THR A 54 1.17 18.59 -3.43
C THR A 54 2.34 19.45 -2.97
N THR A 55 2.74 20.41 -3.80
CA THR A 55 3.78 21.39 -3.51
C THR A 55 3.46 22.69 -4.23
N HIS A 56 3.88 23.82 -3.67
CA HIS A 56 3.86 25.11 -4.37
C HIS A 56 5.03 25.26 -5.35
N GLY A 57 6.03 24.39 -5.26
CA GLY A 57 7.22 24.42 -6.10
C GLY A 57 8.24 25.46 -5.61
N TYR A 58 9.52 25.22 -5.93
CA TYR A 58 10.59 26.16 -5.57
C TYR A 58 10.62 27.40 -6.47
N ARG A 59 10.35 27.22 -7.78
CA ARG A 59 10.33 28.30 -8.77
C ARG A 59 8.90 28.78 -9.01
N ASP A 60 8.79 29.98 -9.56
CA ASP A 60 7.52 30.51 -10.04
C ASP A 60 6.83 29.53 -11.00
N HIS A 61 5.52 29.42 -10.83
CA HIS A 61 4.65 28.51 -11.60
C HIS A 61 5.04 27.02 -11.56
N SER A 62 5.84 26.58 -10.57
CA SER A 62 6.24 25.17 -10.44
C SER A 62 5.40 24.36 -9.45
N GLY A 63 4.22 24.85 -9.11
CA GLY A 63 3.28 24.13 -8.27
C GLY A 63 2.86 22.81 -8.92
N ALA A 64 2.84 21.73 -8.13
CA ALA A 64 2.54 20.40 -8.65
C ALA A 64 1.64 19.61 -7.70
N ARG A 65 0.88 18.69 -8.28
CA ARG A 65 -0.05 17.80 -7.57
C ARG A 65 0.09 16.40 -8.16
N LYS A 66 0.15 15.38 -7.32
CA LYS A 66 0.24 13.98 -7.76
C LYS A 66 -0.60 13.09 -6.84
N ASN A 67 -1.50 12.34 -7.46
CA ASN A 67 -2.25 11.27 -6.80
C ASN A 67 -1.75 9.94 -7.36
N LEU A 68 -1.51 8.96 -6.50
CA LEU A 68 -1.13 7.60 -6.88
C LEU A 68 -1.99 6.61 -6.13
N ALA A 69 -2.51 5.62 -6.85
CA ALA A 69 -3.12 4.42 -6.30
C ALA A 69 -2.38 3.21 -6.88
N ASN A 70 -1.99 2.27 -6.03
CA ASN A 70 -1.35 1.02 -6.44
C ASN A 70 -2.03 -0.15 -5.73
N ALA A 71 -2.20 -1.25 -6.45
CA ALA A 71 -2.72 -2.49 -5.91
C ALA A 71 -1.87 -3.66 -6.42
N LYS A 72 -1.66 -4.65 -5.57
CA LYS A 72 -1.03 -5.92 -5.88
C LYS A 72 -1.85 -7.04 -5.26
N LEU A 73 -2.09 -8.10 -6.02
CA LEU A 73 -2.86 -9.26 -5.60
C LEU A 73 -2.08 -10.53 -5.92
N GLY A 74 -1.82 -11.34 -4.91
CA GLY A 74 -1.25 -12.67 -5.06
C GLY A 74 -2.29 -13.74 -4.79
N VAL A 75 -2.30 -14.79 -5.61
CA VAL A 75 -3.18 -15.96 -5.43
C VAL A 75 -2.30 -17.21 -5.44
N ARG A 76 -2.42 -18.05 -4.41
CA ARG A 76 -1.82 -19.38 -4.38
C ARG A 76 -2.68 -20.33 -5.20
N LEU A 77 -2.16 -20.86 -6.30
CA LEU A 77 -2.90 -21.80 -7.16
C LEU A 77 -2.66 -23.26 -6.75
N ASP A 78 -1.43 -23.61 -6.36
CA ASP A 78 -1.05 -24.89 -5.74
C ASP A 78 0.21 -24.72 -4.85
N GLU A 79 0.74 -25.80 -4.26
CA GLU A 79 1.96 -25.78 -3.42
C GLU A 79 3.20 -25.19 -4.13
N ALA A 80 3.26 -25.28 -5.47
CA ALA A 80 4.38 -24.85 -6.32
C ALA A 80 4.13 -23.56 -7.15
N SER A 81 2.91 -22.99 -7.15
CA SER A 81 2.52 -21.94 -8.11
C SER A 81 1.86 -20.72 -7.46
N LYS A 82 2.44 -19.52 -7.64
CA LYS A 82 1.90 -18.22 -7.18
C LYS A 82 1.86 -17.18 -8.30
N LEU A 83 0.70 -16.54 -8.51
CA LEU A 83 0.52 -15.36 -9.38
C LEU A 83 0.62 -14.06 -8.54
N LEU A 84 1.03 -12.93 -9.13
CA LEU A 84 1.35 -11.66 -8.43
C LEU A 84 0.80 -10.40 -9.11
#